data_AF-A0A6A5T0K6-F1
#
_entry.id   AF-A0A6A5T0K6-F1
#
_cell.length_a   1.000
_cell.length_b   1.000
_cell.length_c   1.000
_cell.angle_alpha   90.00
_cell.angle_beta   90.00
_cell.angle_gamma   90.00
#
_symmetry.space_group_name_H-M   'P 1'
#
loop_
_entity.id
_entity.type
_entity.pdbx_description
1 polymer ?
#
loop_
_entity_poly.entity_id
_entity_poly.type
_entity_poly.pdbx_seq_one_letter_code
_entity_poly.pdbx_strand_id
1 'polypeptide(L)'
;MWIGMLLLTIGFCFFITFDAYTSTRKAVGFLIVGGLGLSILFEALLIAIQSQPEQQNVASATATFSFVLNIALSISTIIGGTIFQNSINNRASSLRGAGLPEDLLLQLDEDSATANFMFPGALEDPDWELA
;
A
#
# COMPACT_ATOMS: atom_id res chain seq x y z
N MET A 1 15.11 18.46 -6.65
CA MET A 1 13.68 18.81 -6.84
C MET A 1 13.14 18.37 -8.20
N TRP A 2 13.63 18.89 -9.33
CA TRP A 2 13.11 18.58 -10.67
C TRP A 2 13.14 17.08 -11.04
N ILE A 3 14.28 16.41 -10.80
CA ILE A 3 14.42 14.96 -11.03
C ILE A 3 13.45 14.15 -10.18
N GLY A 4 13.27 14.54 -8.91
CA GLY A 4 12.30 13.90 -8.02
C GLY A 4 10.87 14.09 -8.50
N MET A 5 10.51 15.30 -8.96
CA MET A 5 9.17 15.59 -9.50
C MET A 5 8.88 14.77 -10.74
N LEU A 6 9.83 14.69 -11.68
CA LEU A 6 9.71 13.85 -12.87
C LEU A 6 9.55 12.36 -12.50
N LEU A 7 10.34 11.87 -11.56
CA LEU A 7 10.29 10.47 -11.12
C LEU A 7 8.96 10.14 -10.42
N LEU A 8 8.44 11.08 -9.61
CA LEU A 8 7.13 10.96 -8.97
C LEU A 8 5.99 10.96 -9.99
N THR A 9 6.03 11.86 -10.99
CA THR A 9 5.05 11.90 -12.08
C THR A 9 5.07 10.61 -12.89
N ILE A 10 6.25 10.07 -13.20
CA ILE A 10 6.40 8.78 -13.87
C ILE A 10 5.84 7.64 -13.01
N GLY A 11 6.10 7.64 -11.70
CA GLY A 11 5.54 6.68 -10.75
C GLY A 11 4.01 6.69 -10.73
N PHE A 12 3.39 7.88 -10.66
CA PHE A 12 1.93 8.03 -10.75
C PHE A 12 1.36 7.62 -12.11
N CYS A 13 2.07 7.90 -13.21
CA CYS A 13 1.69 7.44 -14.54
C CYS A 13 1.70 5.90 -14.62
N PHE A 14 2.65 5.25 -13.93
CA PHE A 14 2.70 3.80 -13.85
C PHE A 14 1.52 3.20 -13.07
N PHE A 15 1.07 3.85 -12.01
CA PHE A 15 -0.13 3.44 -11.27
C PHE A 15 -1.41 3.49 -12.11
N ILE A 16 -1.48 4.30 -13.18
CA ILE A 16 -2.63 4.31 -14.10
C ILE A 16 -2.67 3.04 -14.95
N THR A 17 -1.51 2.42 -15.22
CA THR A 17 -1.42 1.15 -15.96
C THR A 17 -1.65 -0.06 -15.06
N PHE A 18 -1.98 0.17 -13.78
CA PHE A 18 -2.22 -0.89 -12.81
C PHE A 18 -3.58 -1.55 -13.07
N ASP A 19 -3.54 -2.71 -13.73
CA ASP A 19 -4.71 -3.53 -14.02
C ASP A 19 -4.77 -4.77 -13.11
N ALA A 20 -5.94 -5.42 -12.99
CA ALA A 20 -6.18 -6.58 -12.13
C ALA A 20 -5.28 -7.78 -12.46
N TYR A 21 -4.73 -7.85 -13.67
CA TYR A 21 -3.81 -8.89 -14.14
C TYR A 21 -2.32 -8.52 -13.96
N THR A 22 -2.03 -7.45 -13.24
CA THR A 22 -0.65 -7.00 -13.02
C THR A 22 0.09 -7.95 -12.09
N SER A 23 1.03 -8.71 -12.64
CA SER A 23 1.94 -9.58 -11.86
C SER A 23 2.62 -8.80 -10.73
N THR A 24 2.76 -9.43 -9.57
CA THR A 24 3.42 -8.88 -8.37
C THR A 24 4.79 -8.26 -8.67
N ARG A 25 5.54 -8.82 -9.62
CA ARG A 25 6.85 -8.28 -10.06
C ARG A 25 6.75 -6.87 -10.65
N LYS A 26 5.70 -6.60 -11.44
CA LYS A 26 5.42 -5.28 -12.02
C LYS A 26 5.04 -4.28 -10.93
N ALA A 27 4.18 -4.71 -9.99
CA ALA A 27 3.77 -3.87 -8.86
C ALA A 27 4.96 -3.44 -7.98
N VAL A 28 5.87 -4.37 -7.66
CA VAL A 28 7.10 -4.06 -6.93
C VAL A 28 7.98 -3.06 -7.70
N GLY A 29 8.12 -3.23 -9.02
CA GLY A 29 8.85 -2.29 -9.87
C GLY A 29 8.29 -0.86 -9.80
N PHE A 30 6.96 -0.72 -9.82
CA PHE A 30 6.31 0.61 -9.79
C PHE A 30 6.44 1.26 -8.42
N LEU A 31 6.32 0.47 -7.35
CA LEU A 31 6.53 0.93 -5.98
C LEU A 31 7.98 1.40 -5.75
N ILE A 32 8.97 0.73 -6.33
CA ILE A 32 10.36 1.17 -6.26
C ILE A 32 10.53 2.52 -6.96
N VAL A 33 10.01 2.67 -8.19
CA VAL A 33 10.12 3.94 -8.94
C VAL A 33 9.42 5.09 -8.21
N GLY A 34 8.18 4.86 -7.74
CA GLY A 34 7.44 5.86 -6.97
C GLY A 34 8.09 6.19 -5.63
N GLY A 35 8.57 5.19 -4.91
CA GLY A 35 9.23 5.33 -3.61
C GLY A 35 10.55 6.10 -3.70
N LEU A 36 11.35 5.85 -4.74
CA LEU A 36 12.56 6.62 -5.02
C LEU A 36 12.25 8.09 -5.31
N GLY A 37 11.18 8.37 -6.06
CA GLY A 37 10.71 9.74 -6.32
C GLY A 37 10.33 10.47 -5.04
N LEU A 38 9.56 9.80 -4.17
CA LEU A 38 9.13 10.32 -2.88
C LEU A 38 10.32 10.60 -1.93
N SER A 39 11.30 9.69 -1.86
CA SER A 39 12.49 9.85 -1.01
C SER A 39 13.33 11.05 -1.44
N ILE A 40 13.54 11.25 -2.75
CA ILE A 40 14.27 12.41 -3.28
C ILE A 40 13.52 13.73 -2.99
N LEU A 41 12.19 13.72 -3.01
CA LEU A 41 11.40 14.89 -2.61
C LEU A 41 11.40 15.13 -1.10
N PHE A 42 11.63 14.10 -0.28
CA PHE A 42 11.59 14.20 1.17
C PHE A 42 12.68 15.13 1.70
N GLU A 43 13.90 14.99 1.19
CA GLU A 43 15.03 15.90 1.48
C GLU A 43 14.70 17.35 1.11
N ALA A 44 14.09 17.55 -0.06
CA ALA A 44 13.66 18.85 -0.54
C ALA A 44 12.59 19.49 0.36
N LEU A 45 11.65 18.69 0.88
CA LEU A 45 10.61 19.14 1.79
C LEU A 45 11.17 19.48 3.18
N LEU A 46 12.10 18.68 3.69
CA LEU A 46 12.81 19.01 4.93
C LEU A 46 13.55 20.33 4.80
N ILE A 47 14.32 20.54 3.73
CA ILE A 47 15.00 21.82 3.48
C ILE A 47 14.00 22.98 3.46
N ALA A 48 12.85 22.82 2.80
CA ALA A 48 11.81 23.84 2.75
C ALA A 48 11.25 24.17 4.15
N ILE A 49 10.92 23.14 4.95
CA ILE A 49 10.39 23.30 6.30
C ILE A 49 11.41 23.91 7.25
N GLN A 50 12.68 23.57 7.10
CA GLN A 50 13.76 24.09 7.93
C GLN A 50 14.18 25.52 7.53
N SER A 51 13.84 25.98 6.32
CA SER A 51 14.21 27.32 5.81
C SER A 51 13.32 28.48 6.27
N GLN A 52 12.12 28.19 6.78
CA GLN A 52 11.15 29.20 7.21
C GLN A 52 11.25 29.62 8.70
N PRO A 53 11.45 28.71 9.67
CA PRO A 53 11.54 29.07 11.07
C PRO A 53 12.95 29.55 11.46
N GLU A 54 13.05 30.39 12.49
CA GLU A 54 14.34 30.67 13.14
C GLU A 54 14.99 29.36 13.62
N GLN A 55 16.32 29.32 13.62
CA GLN A 55 17.12 28.11 13.85
C GLN A 55 16.76 27.34 15.14
N GLN A 56 16.24 28.04 16.14
CA GLN A 56 15.71 27.52 17.40
C GLN A 56 14.41 26.69 17.27
N ASN A 57 13.58 26.95 16.25
CA ASN A 57 12.27 26.33 16.03
C ASN A 57 12.29 25.22 14.95
N VAL A 58 13.43 25.02 14.28
CA VAL A 58 13.63 24.01 13.22
C VAL A 58 13.34 22.59 13.73
N ALA A 59 13.72 22.29 14.98
CA ALA A 59 13.44 21.00 15.61
C ALA A 59 11.93 20.76 15.80
N SER A 60 11.19 21.78 16.24
CA SER A 60 9.74 21.72 16.43
C SER A 60 8.99 21.59 15.10
N ALA A 61 9.43 22.31 14.07
CA ALA A 61 8.87 22.23 12.72
C ALA A 61 9.09 20.84 12.11
N THR A 62 10.28 20.27 12.27
CA THR A 62 10.60 18.90 11.82
C THR A 62 9.78 17.85 12.59
N ALA A 63 9.58 18.02 13.90
CA ALA A 63 8.76 17.12 14.70
C ALA A 63 7.29 17.13 14.26
N THR A 64 6.75 18.31 13.94
CA THR A 64 5.37 18.46 13.43
C THR A 64 5.22 17.80 12.07
N PHE A 65 6.21 17.96 11.18
CA PHE A 65 6.23 17.28 9.89
C PHE A 65 6.20 15.75 10.05
N SER A 66 7.08 15.19 10.88
CA SER A 66 7.10 13.76 11.16
C SER A 66 5.80 13.28 11.81
N PHE A 67 5.18 14.07 12.69
CA PHE A 67 3.90 13.74 13.30
C PHE A 67 2.78 13.61 12.26
N VAL A 68 2.66 14.58 11.34
CA VAL A 68 1.68 14.56 10.25
C VAL A 68 1.92 13.37 9.31
N LEU A 69 3.18 13.08 8.99
CA LEU A 69 3.54 11.92 8.17
C LEU A 69 3.10 10.60 8.82
N ASN A 70 3.32 10.44 10.14
CA ASN A 70 2.89 9.25 10.87
C ASN A 70 1.36 9.08 10.86
N ILE A 71 0.61 10.17 10.98
CA ILE A 71 -0.86 10.13 10.83
C ILE A 71 -1.25 9.69 9.41
N ALA A 72 -0.62 10.26 8.38
CA ALA A 72 -0.91 9.89 6.99
C ALA A 72 -0.61 8.40 6.71
N LEU A 73 0.48 7.87 7.25
CA LEU A 73 0.83 6.45 7.16
C LEU A 73 -0.21 5.57 7.87
N SER A 74 -0.64 5.96 9.08
CA SER A 74 -1.68 5.24 9.81
C SER A 74 -3.02 5.24 9.08
N ILE A 75 -3.41 6.35 8.46
CA ILE A 75 -4.64 6.42 7.66
C ILE A 75 -4.52 5.50 6.43
N SER A 76 -3.37 5.52 5.75
CA SER A 76 -3.13 4.68 4.57
C SER A 76 -3.26 3.20 4.87
N THR A 77 -2.76 2.71 6.01
CA THR A 77 -2.84 1.29 6.37
C THR A 77 -4.27 0.87 6.72
N ILE A 78 -5.01 1.71 7.44
CA ILE A 78 -6.42 1.45 7.79
C ILE A 78 -7.31 1.41 6.53
N ILE A 79 -7.12 2.36 5.60
CA ILE A 79 -7.87 2.36 4.34
C ILE A 79 -7.54 1.12 3.51
N GLY A 80 -6.26 0.74 3.40
CA GLY A 80 -5.87 -0.47 2.68
C GLY A 80 -6.50 -1.74 3.26
N GLY A 81 -6.47 -1.88 4.59
CA GLY A 81 -7.07 -3.02 5.28
C GLY A 81 -8.59 -3.09 5.12
N THR A 82 -9.29 -1.95 5.25
CA THR A 82 -10.75 -1.91 5.11
C THR A 82 -11.22 -2.19 3.67
N ILE A 83 -10.51 -1.69 2.65
CA ILE A 83 -10.81 -2.01 1.25
C ILE A 83 -10.61 -3.51 0.99
N PHE A 84 -9.51 -4.09 1.47
CA PHE A 84 -9.24 -5.52 1.32
C PHE A 84 -10.33 -6.36 1.99
N GLN A 85 -10.66 -6.07 3.25
CA GLN A 85 -11.72 -6.75 3.99
C GLN A 85 -13.07 -6.64 3.28
N ASN A 86 -13.43 -5.44 2.81
CA ASN A 86 -14.67 -5.22 2.07
C ASN A 86 -14.71 -6.04 0.75
N SER A 87 -13.59 -6.11 0.03
CA SER A 87 -13.47 -6.90 -1.20
C SER A 87 -13.62 -8.41 -0.95
N ILE A 88 -13.04 -8.94 0.13
CA ILE A 88 -13.19 -10.35 0.51
C ILE A 88 -14.63 -10.65 0.92
N ASN A 89 -15.25 -9.82 1.76
CA ASN A 89 -16.65 -10.02 2.18
C ASN A 89 -17.62 -10.00 0.99
N ASN A 90 -17.40 -9.11 0.01
CA ASN A 90 -18.21 -9.07 -1.22
C ASN A 90 -18.02 -10.33 -2.10
N ARG A 91 -16.84 -10.96 -2.07
CA ARG A 91 -16.54 -12.18 -2.83
C ARG A 91 -16.83 -13.46 -2.05
N ALA A 92 -17.06 -13.38 -0.74
CA ALA A 92 -17.30 -14.52 0.13
C ALA A 92 -18.45 -15.40 -0.36
N SER A 93 -19.54 -14.80 -0.85
CA SER A 93 -20.68 -15.54 -1.42
C SER A 93 -20.31 -16.36 -2.67
N SER A 94 -19.47 -15.79 -3.55
CA SER A 94 -18.93 -16.49 -4.72
C SER A 94 -17.94 -17.59 -4.33
N LEU A 95 -17.18 -17.40 -3.25
CA LEU A 95 -16.26 -18.39 -2.71
C LEU A 95 -17.01 -19.57 -2.05
N ARG A 96 -18.14 -19.31 -1.36
CA ARG A 96 -19.04 -20.37 -0.85
C ARG A 96 -19.57 -21.24 -1.99
N GLY A 97 -19.94 -20.62 -3.12
CA GLY A 97 -20.40 -21.34 -4.32
C GLY A 97 -19.32 -22.17 -5.00
N ALA A 98 -18.04 -21.84 -4.82
CA ALA A 98 -16.90 -22.57 -5.37
C ALA A 98 -16.47 -23.78 -4.51
N GLY A 99 -17.17 -24.06 -3.41
CA GLY A 99 -16.89 -25.22 -2.56
C GLY A 99 -15.82 -25.00 -1.49
N LEU A 100 -15.49 -23.75 -1.15
CA LEU A 100 -14.60 -23.49 -0.01
C LEU A 100 -15.25 -24.02 1.30
N PRO A 101 -14.49 -24.76 2.13
CA PRO A 101 -14.92 -25.18 3.46
C PRO A 101 -15.41 -24.01 4.33
N GLU A 102 -16.48 -24.24 5.09
CA GLU A 102 -17.20 -23.22 5.88
C GLU A 102 -16.35 -22.62 7.00
N ASP A 103 -15.36 -23.37 7.49
CA ASP A 103 -14.33 -22.96 8.45
C ASP A 103 -13.35 -21.93 7.90
N LEU A 104 -12.97 -22.03 6.62
CA LEU A 104 -12.13 -21.02 5.95
C LEU A 104 -12.92 -19.75 5.63
N LEU A 105 -14.20 -19.89 5.33
CA LEU A 105 -15.10 -18.75 5.10
C LEU A 105 -15.32 -17.97 6.39
N LEU A 106 -15.46 -18.64 7.54
CA LEU A 106 -15.55 -17.97 8.84
C LEU A 106 -14.26 -17.21 9.21
N GLN A 107 -13.08 -17.79 8.93
CA GLN A 107 -11.79 -17.12 9.16
C GLN A 107 -11.52 -15.90 8.25
N LEU A 108 -12.25 -15.79 7.13
CA LEU A 108 -12.20 -14.64 6.22
C LEU A 108 -13.32 -13.61 6.49
N ASP A 109 -14.43 -14.04 7.10
CA ASP A 109 -15.60 -13.21 7.43
C ASP A 109 -15.43 -12.47 8.78
N GLU A 110 -14.75 -13.09 9.76
CA GLU A 110 -14.49 -12.51 11.08
C GLU A 110 -13.14 -11.76 11.13
N ASP A 111 -13.16 -10.45 10.84
CA ASP A 111 -12.17 -9.41 11.24
C ASP A 111 -10.68 -9.67 10.93
N SER A 112 -10.37 -10.77 10.24
CA SER A 112 -9.04 -11.39 10.16
C SER A 112 -8.64 -11.70 8.71
N ALA A 113 -9.37 -11.24 7.69
CA ALA A 113 -8.96 -11.49 6.31
C ALA A 113 -7.57 -10.87 6.03
N THR A 114 -7.26 -9.74 6.67
CA THR A 114 -5.94 -9.07 6.66
C THR A 114 -4.90 -9.75 7.55
N ALA A 115 -5.27 -10.68 8.43
CA ALA A 115 -4.34 -11.55 9.16
C ALA A 115 -4.12 -12.89 8.44
N ASN A 116 -5.11 -13.34 7.67
CA ASN A 116 -5.14 -14.63 7.00
C ASN A 116 -4.95 -14.54 5.46
N PHE A 117 -4.39 -13.45 4.94
CA PHE A 117 -4.10 -13.30 3.50
C PHE A 117 -3.02 -14.29 2.98
N MET A 118 -2.29 -14.97 3.88
CA MET A 118 -1.28 -15.98 3.53
C MET A 118 -1.86 -17.37 3.28
N PHE A 119 -3.11 -17.65 3.70
CA PHE A 119 -3.71 -18.98 3.64
C PHE A 119 -3.97 -19.53 2.23
N PRO A 120 -4.20 -18.72 1.17
CA PRO A 120 -4.27 -19.25 -0.19
C PRO A 120 -2.99 -19.97 -0.63
N GLY A 121 -1.83 -19.65 -0.06
CA GLY A 121 -0.58 -20.37 -0.31
C GLY A 121 -0.41 -21.68 0.46
N ALA A 122 -1.30 -21.96 1.43
CA ALA A 122 -1.35 -23.24 2.15
C ALA A 122 -2.28 -24.26 1.47
N LEU A 123 -3.06 -23.82 0.48
CA LEU A 123 -3.85 -24.68 -0.40
C LEU A 123 -2.97 -25.04 -1.61
N GLU A 124 -2.12 -26.06 -1.44
CA GLU A 124 -1.37 -26.66 -2.55
C GLU A 124 -2.35 -27.33 -3.54
N ASP A 125 -2.74 -26.59 -4.58
CA ASP A 125 -3.44 -27.14 -5.74
C ASP A 125 -2.56 -27.02 -7.00
N PRO A 126 -2.02 -28.10 -7.58
CA PRO A 126 -1.03 -28.03 -8.67
C PRO A 126 -1.44 -27.26 -9.94
N ASP A 127 -2.69 -26.79 -10.05
CA ASP A 127 -3.22 -26.04 -11.20
C ASP A 127 -2.90 -24.52 -11.17
N TRP A 128 -2.44 -23.93 -10.05
CA TRP A 128 -2.16 -22.48 -9.97
C TRP A 128 -0.77 -22.06 -10.48
N GLU A 129 0.13 -22.99 -10.79
CA GLU A 129 1.45 -22.67 -11.36
C GLU A 129 1.42 -22.28 -12.86
N LEU A 130 0.29 -22.44 -13.53
CA LEU A 130 0.18 -22.27 -15.00
C LEU A 130 -0.58 -21.00 -15.46
N ALA A 131 -0.99 -20.12 -14.54
CA ALA A 131 -1.69 -18.85 -14.85
C ALA A 131 -0.83 -17.62 -14.52
#